data_AF-A0A1W0WIC6-F1
#
_entry.id   AF-A0A1W0WIC6-F1
#
_cell.length_a   1.000
_cell.length_b   1.000
_cell.length_c   1.000
_cell.angle_alpha   90.00
_cell.angle_beta   90.00
_cell.angle_gamma   90.00
#
_symmetry.space_group_name_H-M   'P 1'
#
loop_
_entity.id
_entity.type
_entity.pdbx_description
1 polymer ?
#
loop_
_entity_poly.entity_id
_entity_poly.type
_entity_poly.pdbx_seq_one_letter_code
_entity_poly.pdbx_strand_id
1 'polypeptide(L)'
;MNWTLCFMVALPIVLATLRYDGIYLMYGSGDTIISVFHAHGGSKSHARKWVMECMDGEAMTGIQDWIDDFEKLTAVSCRFTFPHKPAAQGIYPYYPRCHVRDYTTQFFCFDAQNASVTLNTFITGLWDSDFQFYVFRTLSGSTDPFMGDATQPYKCCQTPDGYYIDYVSCYYRSTHDIYFEYYDSQFHLLVQCGTGFVMTGISKKQNPFTRDVHLDWIQCCRVGYGPPAAQSPPIYNGLAGIPASSGSAVPVTVPSTYIRGSRYRMLEDESEKDCIATPGNTTTRSHCPVTNWDLRYKKHPIPNNFPLQPGQGQPLLGGFHPRDFASFGGKPAFN
;
A
#
# COMPACT_ATOMS: atom_id res chain seq x y z
N MET A 1 35.65 45.46 -1.27
CA MET A 1 34.79 44.28 -1.04
C MET A 1 34.16 43.89 -2.37
N ASN A 2 34.41 42.66 -2.82
CA ASN A 2 34.02 42.17 -4.15
C ASN A 2 32.55 41.72 -4.14
N TRP A 3 31.65 42.61 -4.55
CA TRP A 3 30.21 42.36 -4.63
C TRP A 3 29.85 41.18 -5.55
N THR A 4 30.66 40.92 -6.57
CA THR A 4 30.45 39.85 -7.57
C THR A 4 30.56 38.44 -6.97
N LEU A 5 31.45 38.23 -5.99
CA LEU A 5 31.62 36.93 -5.35
C LEU A 5 30.45 36.61 -4.41
N CYS A 6 29.88 37.64 -3.77
CA CYS A 6 28.74 37.50 -2.86
C CYS A 6 27.46 37.10 -3.63
N PHE A 7 27.24 37.67 -4.81
CA PHE A 7 26.09 37.33 -5.66
C PHE A 7 26.13 35.89 -6.19
N MET A 8 27.31 35.38 -6.57
CA MET A 8 27.42 34.01 -7.09
C MET A 8 27.18 32.91 -6.04
N VAL A 9 27.45 33.19 -4.76
CA VAL A 9 27.18 32.23 -3.67
C VAL A 9 25.74 32.34 -3.16
N ALA A 10 25.14 33.53 -3.18
CA ALA A 10 23.76 33.72 -2.71
C ALA A 10 22.70 33.10 -3.66
N LEU A 11 22.91 33.17 -4.98
CA LEU A 11 21.95 32.66 -5.97
C LEU A 11 21.60 31.16 -5.82
N PRO A 12 22.58 30.23 -5.70
CA PRO A 12 22.27 28.81 -5.55
C PRO A 12 21.58 28.48 -4.23
N ILE A 13 21.88 29.21 -3.14
CA ILE A 13 21.24 29.00 -1.83
C ILE A 13 19.75 29.35 -1.92
N VAL A 14 19.42 30.51 -2.51
CA VAL A 14 18.03 30.96 -2.68
C VAL A 14 17.24 30.00 -3.59
N LEU A 15 17.85 29.51 -4.67
CA LEU A 15 17.21 28.54 -5.57
C LEU A 15 16.99 27.17 -4.92
N ALA A 16 17.90 26.73 -4.04
CA ALA A 16 17.75 25.47 -3.32
C ALA A 16 16.62 25.54 -2.28
N THR A 17 16.50 26.65 -1.52
CA THR A 17 15.43 26.84 -0.54
C THR A 17 14.06 26.96 -1.22
N LEU A 18 13.96 27.76 -2.29
CA LEU A 18 12.70 27.89 -3.05
C LEU A 18 12.24 26.57 -3.66
N ARG A 19 13.19 25.69 -4.05
CA ARG A 19 12.85 24.35 -4.55
C ARG A 19 12.35 23.43 -3.46
N TYR A 20 12.98 23.43 -2.28
CA TYR A 20 12.53 22.59 -1.17
C TYR A 20 11.12 23.01 -0.71
N ASP A 21 10.88 24.30 -0.54
CA ASP A 21 9.56 24.82 -0.13
C ASP A 21 8.51 24.66 -1.23
N GLY A 22 8.93 24.59 -2.50
CA GLY A 22 8.05 24.29 -3.64
C GLY A 22 7.67 22.82 -3.78
N ILE A 23 8.45 21.90 -3.20
CA ILE A 23 8.16 20.44 -3.21
C ILE A 23 7.05 20.11 -2.21
N TYR A 24 7.06 20.75 -1.04
CA TYR A 24 6.09 20.49 0.02
C TYR A 24 5.03 21.58 0.10
N LEU A 25 3.83 21.28 -0.38
CA LEU A 25 2.67 22.13 -0.17
C LEU A 25 1.97 21.75 1.12
N MET A 26 2.26 22.52 2.17
CA MET A 26 1.69 22.35 3.50
C MET A 26 0.36 23.11 3.61
N TYR A 27 -0.71 22.43 4.03
CA TYR A 27 -1.98 23.05 4.37
C TYR A 27 -2.09 23.22 5.89
N GLY A 28 -2.72 24.31 6.34
CA GLY A 28 -2.90 24.60 7.77
C GLY A 28 -3.68 23.53 8.56
N SER A 29 -4.27 22.54 7.89
CA SER A 29 -4.92 21.36 8.48
C SER A 29 -3.94 20.26 8.91
N GLY A 30 -2.64 20.40 8.63
CA GLY A 30 -1.65 19.33 8.83
C GLY A 30 -1.64 18.29 7.70
N ASP A 31 -2.24 18.64 6.55
CA ASP A 31 -2.12 17.87 5.33
C ASP A 31 -0.96 18.44 4.49
N THR A 32 -0.15 17.56 3.93
CA THR A 32 1.06 17.91 3.19
C THR A 32 1.00 17.21 1.84
N ILE A 33 1.01 17.97 0.75
CA ILE A 33 1.13 17.41 -0.59
C ILE A 33 2.59 17.54 -1.01
N ILE A 34 3.22 16.42 -1.32
CA ILE A 34 4.59 16.39 -1.85
C ILE A 34 4.49 16.26 -3.37
N SER A 35 4.91 17.30 -4.08
CA SER A 35 5.13 17.21 -5.53
C SER A 35 6.33 16.31 -5.79
N VAL A 36 6.17 15.29 -6.61
CA VAL A 36 7.26 14.34 -6.87
C VAL A 36 8.22 14.86 -7.95
N PHE A 37 7.83 15.92 -8.67
CA PHE A 37 8.69 16.59 -9.64
C PHE A 37 9.93 17.15 -8.93
N HIS A 38 11.12 16.72 -9.36
CA HIS A 38 12.40 16.97 -8.68
C HIS A 38 12.57 16.35 -7.27
N ALA A 39 11.61 15.58 -6.75
CA ALA A 39 11.71 14.94 -5.44
C ALA A 39 12.44 13.58 -5.52
N HIS A 40 13.57 13.55 -6.23
CA HIS A 40 14.28 12.32 -6.59
C HIS A 40 15.54 12.10 -5.77
N GLY A 41 15.92 10.83 -5.69
CA GLY A 41 17.17 10.36 -5.12
C GLY A 41 17.17 10.29 -3.60
N GLY A 42 18.38 10.37 -3.06
CA GLY A 42 18.66 10.06 -1.65
C GLY A 42 19.11 8.62 -1.46
N SER A 43 19.45 8.29 -0.22
CA SER A 43 19.93 6.95 0.12
C SER A 43 18.78 5.95 0.12
N LYS A 44 18.95 4.79 -0.51
CA LYS A 44 18.01 3.66 -0.42
C LYS A 44 17.94 3.02 0.98
N SER A 45 18.72 3.50 1.96
CA SER A 45 18.69 3.02 3.33
C SER A 45 17.40 3.44 4.03
N HIS A 46 16.78 2.53 4.78
CA HIS A 46 15.65 2.84 5.66
C HIS A 46 16.00 3.86 6.76
N ALA A 47 17.28 4.00 7.11
CA ALA A 47 17.76 4.82 8.22
C ALA A 47 18.07 6.26 7.81
N ARG A 48 17.82 6.64 6.55
CA ARG A 48 18.01 8.00 6.06
C ARG A 48 16.74 8.56 5.45
N LYS A 49 16.50 9.86 5.64
CA LYS A 49 15.37 10.57 5.06
C LYS A 49 15.43 10.51 3.52
N TRP A 50 14.31 10.19 2.90
CA TRP A 50 14.12 10.29 1.46
C TRP A 50 13.51 11.66 1.11
N VAL A 51 13.73 12.11 -0.12
CA VAL A 51 13.18 13.39 -0.58
C VAL A 51 11.65 13.31 -0.62
N MET A 52 11.10 12.23 -1.18
CA MET A 52 9.68 11.91 -1.11
C MET A 52 9.38 11.05 0.12
N GLU A 53 9.36 11.68 1.29
CA GLU A 53 8.96 11.07 2.55
C GLU A 53 8.11 12.06 3.35
N CYS A 54 7.00 11.58 3.91
CA CYS A 54 6.15 12.34 4.83
C CYS A 54 6.94 12.77 6.07
N MET A 55 6.54 13.89 6.66
CA MET A 55 7.24 14.46 7.81
C MET A 55 6.92 13.74 9.12
N ASP A 56 7.52 14.22 10.20
CA ASP A 56 7.29 13.69 11.54
C ASP A 56 5.81 13.73 11.94
N GLY A 57 5.25 12.58 12.33
CA GLY A 57 3.84 12.44 12.71
C GLY A 57 2.88 12.34 11.52
N GLU A 58 3.38 12.38 10.29
CA GLU A 58 2.59 12.22 9.07
C GLU A 58 2.69 10.80 8.48
N ALA A 59 1.62 10.38 7.82
CA ALA A 59 1.59 9.14 7.06
C ALA A 59 1.12 9.42 5.63
N MET A 60 1.57 8.60 4.68
CA MET A 60 1.07 8.70 3.31
C MET A 60 -0.39 8.23 3.30
N THR A 61 -1.27 9.02 2.69
CA THR A 61 -2.72 8.75 2.62
C THR A 61 -3.25 8.74 1.19
N GLY A 62 -2.49 9.19 0.20
CA GLY A 62 -2.94 9.08 -1.17
C GLY A 62 -1.85 9.40 -2.19
N ILE A 63 -2.20 9.13 -3.44
CA ILE A 63 -1.37 9.36 -4.62
C ILE A 63 -2.18 10.13 -5.66
N GLN A 64 -1.49 10.90 -6.49
CA GLN A 64 -2.10 11.62 -7.59
C GLN A 64 -1.24 11.49 -8.83
N ASP A 65 -1.92 11.28 -9.94
CA ASP A 65 -1.42 11.51 -11.28
C ASP A 65 -2.25 12.62 -11.96
N TRP A 66 -1.69 13.25 -12.99
CA TRP A 66 -2.35 14.32 -13.72
C TRP A 66 -3.11 13.80 -14.95
N ILE A 67 -2.41 13.27 -15.95
CA ILE A 67 -2.98 12.93 -17.27
C ILE A 67 -2.32 11.68 -17.88
N ASP A 68 -1.58 10.89 -17.11
CA ASP A 68 -0.72 9.82 -17.64
C ASP A 68 -1.16 8.47 -17.07
N ASP A 69 -2.45 8.30 -16.79
CA ASP A 69 -3.06 7.03 -16.43
C ASP A 69 -2.30 6.26 -15.32
N PHE A 70 -1.74 6.98 -14.34
CA PHE A 70 -0.89 6.42 -13.28
C PHE A 70 0.35 5.64 -13.77
N GLU A 71 0.84 5.95 -14.97
CA GLU A 71 2.16 5.58 -15.47
C GLU A 71 3.27 6.36 -14.76
N LYS A 72 2.93 7.51 -14.19
CA LYS A 72 3.77 8.31 -13.32
C LYS A 72 3.00 8.74 -12.07
N LEU A 73 3.73 9.13 -11.05
CA LEU A 73 3.15 9.92 -9.97
C LEU A 73 3.53 11.38 -10.19
N THR A 74 2.62 12.27 -9.81
CA THR A 74 2.89 13.71 -9.82
C THR A 74 2.88 14.27 -8.40
N ALA A 75 2.04 13.73 -7.52
CA ALA A 75 2.05 14.09 -6.11
C ALA A 75 1.70 12.91 -5.19
N VAL A 76 2.16 13.00 -3.95
CA VAL A 76 1.71 12.14 -2.85
C VAL A 76 1.10 12.99 -1.75
N SER A 77 0.03 12.50 -1.15
CA SER A 77 -0.62 13.16 0.00
C SER A 77 -0.14 12.51 1.28
N CYS A 78 0.39 13.33 2.17
CA CYS A 78 0.75 13.02 3.55
C CYS A 78 -0.24 13.71 4.49
N ARG A 79 -0.55 13.07 5.61
CA ARG A 79 -1.48 13.61 6.61
C ARG A 79 -0.97 13.36 8.01
N PHE A 80 -1.05 14.39 8.85
CA PHE A 80 -0.74 14.28 10.27
C PHE A 80 -1.71 13.28 10.95
N THR A 81 -1.18 12.12 11.33
CA THR A 81 -1.98 10.97 11.78
C THR A 81 -1.71 10.61 13.23
N PHE A 82 -0.57 11.03 13.80
CA PHE A 82 -0.12 10.60 15.12
C PHE A 82 -0.03 11.77 16.12
N PRO A 83 -1.15 12.34 16.59
CA PRO A 83 -1.16 13.50 17.48
C PRO A 83 -0.54 13.25 18.87
N HIS A 84 -0.48 11.99 19.33
CA HIS A 84 0.11 11.62 20.62
C HIS A 84 1.57 11.16 20.50
N LYS A 85 2.11 11.14 19.28
CA LYS A 85 3.53 10.85 19.08
C LYS A 85 4.36 12.00 19.68
N PRO A 86 5.42 11.71 20.46
CA PRO A 86 6.35 12.76 20.87
C PRO A 86 7.05 13.34 19.64
N ALA A 87 7.22 14.67 19.64
CA ALA A 87 7.93 15.36 18.57
C ALA A 87 9.37 14.82 18.48
N ALA A 88 9.80 14.48 17.26
CA ALA A 88 11.16 14.01 16.99
C ALA A 88 12.19 15.15 17.04
N GLN A 89 11.76 16.41 17.22
CA GLN A 89 12.63 17.59 17.26
C GLN A 89 13.53 17.72 16.01
N GLY A 90 13.04 17.25 14.87
CA GLY A 90 13.80 17.24 13.61
C GLY A 90 14.86 16.14 13.51
N ILE A 91 14.96 15.25 14.49
CA ILE A 91 15.91 14.13 14.48
C ILE A 91 15.31 12.97 13.67
N TYR A 92 16.09 12.49 12.70
CA TYR A 92 15.74 11.31 11.88
C TYR A 92 16.37 10.04 12.47
N PRO A 93 15.70 8.86 12.41
CA PRO A 93 14.39 8.57 11.83
C PRO A 93 13.22 9.10 12.67
N TYR A 94 12.15 9.54 11.99
CA TYR A 94 10.95 10.03 12.67
C TYR A 94 10.17 8.92 13.39
N TYR A 95 10.33 7.67 12.95
CA TYR A 95 9.64 6.49 13.48
C TYR A 95 10.64 5.47 14.05
N PRO A 96 10.24 4.64 15.04
CA PRO A 96 11.16 3.77 15.76
C PRO A 96 11.87 2.74 14.89
N ARG A 97 11.13 2.14 13.93
CA ARG A 97 11.64 1.10 13.03
C ARG A 97 11.08 1.33 11.64
N CYS A 98 11.94 1.27 10.64
CA CYS A 98 11.54 1.33 9.24
C CYS A 98 12.26 0.25 8.45
N HIS A 99 11.62 -0.23 7.38
CA HIS A 99 12.18 -1.13 6.40
C HIS A 99 11.81 -0.66 5.00
N VAL A 100 12.57 -1.12 4.01
CA VAL A 100 12.31 -0.82 2.60
C VAL A 100 11.80 -2.08 1.94
N ARG A 101 10.75 -1.92 1.14
CA ARG A 101 10.18 -2.97 0.29
C ARG A 101 10.19 -2.49 -1.15
N ASP A 102 9.98 -3.41 -2.08
CA ASP A 102 9.89 -3.12 -3.51
C ASP A 102 8.49 -3.48 -3.99
N TYR A 103 7.69 -2.48 -4.34
CA TYR A 103 6.30 -2.72 -4.74
C TYR A 103 6.15 -3.32 -6.13
N THR A 104 7.27 -3.63 -6.80
CA THR A 104 7.27 -4.52 -7.97
C THR A 104 6.96 -5.97 -7.60
N THR A 105 7.41 -6.42 -6.42
CA THR A 105 7.27 -7.82 -5.97
C THR A 105 6.58 -7.96 -4.61
N GLN A 106 6.56 -6.89 -3.82
CA GLN A 106 6.09 -6.87 -2.44
C GLN A 106 5.11 -5.70 -2.26
N PHE A 107 3.81 -5.96 -2.40
CA PHE A 107 2.80 -4.90 -2.46
C PHE A 107 2.38 -4.32 -1.10
N PHE A 108 2.71 -4.99 0.00
CA PHE A 108 2.20 -4.64 1.34
C PHE A 108 3.36 -4.35 2.29
N CYS A 109 3.20 -3.37 3.19
CA CYS A 109 4.20 -3.13 4.24
C CYS A 109 4.29 -4.29 5.22
N PHE A 110 3.15 -4.90 5.54
CA PHE A 110 3.05 -6.09 6.38
C PHE A 110 3.52 -7.34 5.64
N ASP A 111 4.35 -8.16 6.30
CA ASP A 111 4.80 -9.46 5.86
C ASP A 111 4.48 -10.51 6.92
N ALA A 112 3.66 -11.51 6.57
CA ALA A 112 3.29 -12.57 7.49
C ALA A 112 4.50 -13.41 7.94
N GLN A 113 5.51 -13.59 7.08
CA GLN A 113 6.72 -14.34 7.42
C GLN A 113 7.64 -13.57 8.37
N ASN A 114 7.53 -12.25 8.39
CA ASN A 114 8.33 -11.38 9.25
C ASN A 114 7.45 -10.42 10.06
N ALA A 115 6.40 -10.97 10.67
CA ALA A 115 5.39 -10.18 11.38
C ALA A 115 6.01 -9.39 12.55
N SER A 116 7.02 -9.93 13.22
CA SER A 116 7.68 -9.27 14.36
C SER A 116 8.31 -7.91 14.01
N VAL A 117 8.71 -7.73 12.75
CA VAL A 117 9.33 -6.50 12.23
C VAL A 117 8.32 -5.66 11.45
N THR A 118 7.37 -6.29 10.74
CA THR A 118 6.48 -5.62 9.79
C THR A 118 5.07 -5.34 10.32
N LEU A 119 4.73 -5.81 11.52
CA LEU A 119 3.44 -5.49 12.14
C LEU A 119 3.35 -4.00 12.47
N ASN A 120 2.16 -3.44 12.22
CA ASN A 120 1.85 -2.03 12.41
C ASN A 120 2.76 -1.12 11.60
N THR A 121 3.05 -1.51 10.37
CA THR A 121 3.86 -0.68 9.46
C THR A 121 3.00 -0.10 8.35
N PHE A 122 3.33 1.12 7.95
CA PHE A 122 2.62 1.92 6.94
C PHE A 122 3.63 2.67 6.06
N ILE A 123 3.17 3.13 4.89
CA ILE A 123 4.01 3.81 3.91
C ILE A 123 4.29 5.23 4.39
N THR A 124 5.56 5.59 4.49
CA THR A 124 6.01 6.96 4.77
C THR A 124 6.66 7.62 3.57
N GLY A 125 7.19 6.85 2.63
CA GLY A 125 7.90 7.42 1.50
C GLY A 125 7.96 6.47 0.30
N LEU A 126 8.13 7.09 -0.85
CA LEU A 126 8.43 6.43 -2.11
C LEU A 126 9.81 6.91 -2.55
N TRP A 127 10.51 6.14 -3.37
CA TRP A 127 11.82 6.54 -3.86
C TRP A 127 11.91 6.29 -5.35
N ASP A 128 12.52 7.25 -6.04
CA ASP A 128 12.91 7.13 -7.42
C ASP A 128 14.29 7.79 -7.64
N SER A 129 15.09 7.28 -8.57
CA SER A 129 16.31 7.91 -9.06
C SER A 129 16.07 9.00 -10.10
N ASP A 130 14.93 8.98 -10.79
CA ASP A 130 14.68 9.87 -11.91
C ASP A 130 13.99 11.17 -11.51
N PHE A 131 14.19 12.19 -12.34
CA PHE A 131 13.66 13.54 -12.15
C PHE A 131 12.14 13.62 -11.96
N GLN A 132 11.42 12.63 -12.51
CA GLN A 132 10.00 12.40 -12.36
C GLN A 132 9.79 10.96 -11.89
N PHE A 133 8.75 10.74 -11.09
CA PHE A 133 8.44 9.41 -10.59
C PHE A 133 7.75 8.58 -11.67
N TYR A 134 8.49 7.66 -12.30
CA TYR A 134 7.92 6.78 -13.33
C TYR A 134 7.65 5.39 -12.77
N VAL A 135 6.42 4.90 -12.98
CA VAL A 135 5.98 3.55 -12.59
C VAL A 135 6.45 2.53 -13.62
N PHE A 136 6.45 2.94 -14.90
CA PHE A 136 6.97 2.19 -16.03
C PHE A 136 8.28 2.84 -16.53
N ARG A 137 9.36 2.07 -16.55
CA ARG A 137 10.43 2.26 -17.52
C ARG A 137 10.56 0.95 -18.25
N THR A 138 10.10 0.94 -19.49
CA THR A 138 9.98 -0.28 -20.29
C THR A 138 11.33 -0.99 -20.34
N LEU A 139 11.28 -2.30 -20.05
CA LEU A 139 12.29 -3.32 -20.35
C LEU A 139 12.51 -3.48 -21.88
N SER A 140 12.45 -2.38 -22.65
CA SER A 140 12.66 -2.38 -24.08
C SER A 140 14.14 -2.14 -24.36
N GLY A 141 14.93 -3.20 -24.18
CA GLY A 141 16.23 -3.35 -24.83
C GLY A 141 17.29 -2.27 -24.59
N SER A 142 17.10 -1.30 -23.69
CA SER A 142 18.17 -0.38 -23.34
C SER A 142 19.21 -1.19 -22.57
N THR A 143 20.33 -1.43 -23.23
CA THR A 143 21.55 -2.01 -22.67
C THR A 143 22.21 -1.06 -21.65
N ASP A 144 21.43 -0.15 -21.06
CA ASP A 144 21.94 0.76 -20.05
C ASP A 144 21.77 0.09 -18.67
N PRO A 145 22.87 -0.42 -18.07
CA PRO A 145 22.84 -1.03 -16.74
C PRO A 145 22.42 -0.03 -15.63
N PHE A 146 22.24 1.25 -15.96
CA PHE A 146 21.78 2.29 -15.05
C PHE A 146 20.29 2.66 -15.17
N MET A 147 19.57 2.19 -16.20
CA MET A 147 18.14 2.55 -16.45
C MET A 147 17.15 1.38 -16.34
N GLY A 148 17.60 0.22 -15.86
CA GLY A 148 16.72 -0.91 -15.56
C GLY A 148 16.03 -0.72 -14.19
N ASP A 149 14.81 -0.20 -14.19
CA ASP A 149 13.98 -0.14 -12.98
C ASP A 149 13.40 -1.51 -12.61
N ALA A 150 14.28 -2.45 -12.28
CA ALA A 150 13.88 -3.70 -11.67
C ALA A 150 13.27 -3.49 -10.28
N THR A 151 13.56 -2.35 -9.65
CA THR A 151 13.14 -2.06 -8.27
C THR A 151 12.43 -0.73 -8.18
N GLN A 152 11.30 -0.71 -7.48
CA GLN A 152 10.58 0.49 -7.14
C GLN A 152 10.40 0.52 -5.61
N PRO A 153 11.42 1.03 -4.89
CA PRO A 153 11.45 0.93 -3.45
C PRO A 153 10.50 1.92 -2.78
N TYR A 154 9.83 1.44 -1.75
CA TYR A 154 9.01 2.25 -0.87
C TYR A 154 9.36 1.95 0.59
N LYS A 155 9.22 2.97 1.44
CA LYS A 155 9.60 2.92 2.85
C LYS A 155 8.36 2.65 3.69
N CYS A 156 8.45 1.62 4.50
CA CYS A 156 7.47 1.25 5.49
C CYS A 156 8.03 1.54 6.88
N CYS A 157 7.31 2.29 7.70
CA CYS A 157 7.71 2.58 9.07
C CYS A 157 6.66 2.08 10.05
N GLN A 158 7.12 1.68 11.24
CA GLN A 158 6.28 1.23 12.33
C GLN A 158 5.56 2.42 12.97
N THR A 159 4.29 2.22 13.32
CA THR A 159 3.53 3.20 14.09
C THR A 159 4.21 3.51 15.42
N PRO A 160 4.08 4.74 15.94
CA PRO A 160 4.56 5.07 17.29
C PRO A 160 3.90 4.21 18.37
N ASP A 161 4.50 4.20 19.56
CA ASP A 161 3.95 3.47 20.70
C ASP A 161 2.51 3.92 21.02
N GLY A 162 1.66 2.93 21.34
CA GLY A 162 0.23 3.13 21.58
C GLY A 162 -0.64 3.17 20.32
N TYR A 163 -0.05 3.25 19.12
CA TYR A 163 -0.78 3.15 17.86
C TYR A 163 -0.73 1.73 17.27
N TYR A 164 -1.75 1.38 16.49
CA TYR A 164 -1.81 0.13 15.75
C TYR A 164 -2.45 0.31 14.37
N ILE A 165 -2.13 -0.58 13.44
CA ILE A 165 -2.83 -0.70 12.16
C ILE A 165 -3.91 -1.75 12.30
N ASP A 166 -5.16 -1.37 12.07
CA ASP A 166 -6.28 -2.31 12.05
C ASP A 166 -6.38 -2.98 10.68
N TYR A 167 -5.74 -4.15 10.58
CA TYR A 167 -5.75 -4.95 9.35
C TYR A 167 -7.14 -5.50 8.97
N VAL A 168 -8.12 -5.50 9.88
CA VAL A 168 -9.51 -5.91 9.58
C VAL A 168 -10.25 -4.80 8.82
N SER A 169 -9.92 -3.55 9.13
CA SER A 169 -10.53 -2.37 8.52
C SER A 169 -9.97 -2.03 7.13
N CYS A 170 -9.00 -2.77 6.61
CA CYS A 170 -8.35 -2.40 5.36
C CYS A 170 -9.30 -2.48 4.16
N TYR A 171 -9.17 -1.53 3.24
CA TYR A 171 -9.79 -1.55 1.92
C TYR A 171 -8.81 -1.10 0.86
N TYR A 172 -9.16 -1.36 -0.40
CA TYR A 172 -8.37 -0.94 -1.56
C TYR A 172 -9.01 0.28 -2.21
N ARG A 173 -8.17 1.21 -2.64
CA ARG A 173 -8.56 2.28 -3.57
C ARG A 173 -7.93 1.99 -4.92
N SER A 174 -8.78 1.71 -5.89
CA SER A 174 -8.39 1.59 -7.29
C SER A 174 -7.94 2.95 -7.83
N THR A 175 -6.98 2.94 -8.75
CA THR A 175 -6.58 4.10 -9.56
C THR A 175 -7.44 4.28 -10.80
N HIS A 176 -8.33 3.32 -11.07
CA HIS A 176 -9.23 3.30 -12.20
C HIS A 176 -10.67 2.96 -11.77
N ASP A 177 -11.62 3.28 -12.63
CA ASP A 177 -13.03 2.98 -12.42
C ASP A 177 -13.42 1.54 -12.85
N ILE A 178 -14.72 1.24 -12.87
CA ILE A 178 -15.23 -0.07 -13.25
C ILE A 178 -15.06 -0.41 -14.74
N TYR A 179 -14.84 0.60 -15.58
CA TYR A 179 -14.58 0.47 -17.01
C TYR A 179 -13.09 0.45 -17.34
N PHE A 180 -12.22 0.41 -16.31
CA PHE A 180 -10.77 0.51 -16.44
C PHE A 180 -10.28 1.83 -17.04
N GLU A 181 -11.06 2.91 -16.88
CA GLU A 181 -10.60 4.26 -17.13
C GLU A 181 -9.84 4.77 -15.90
N TYR A 182 -8.59 5.18 -16.07
CA TYR A 182 -7.79 5.71 -14.97
C TYR A 182 -8.31 7.07 -14.55
N TYR A 183 -8.23 7.35 -13.25
CA TYR A 183 -8.61 8.66 -12.73
C TYR A 183 -7.59 9.71 -13.14
N ASP A 184 -7.94 10.54 -14.13
CA ASP A 184 -7.16 11.69 -14.55
C ASP A 184 -7.73 12.97 -13.89
N SER A 185 -6.93 13.61 -13.03
CA SER A 185 -7.33 14.91 -12.51
C SER A 185 -6.14 15.79 -12.22
N GLN A 186 -6.08 16.90 -12.94
CA GLN A 186 -5.09 17.96 -12.72
C GLN A 186 -5.25 18.63 -11.35
N PHE A 187 -6.45 18.62 -10.77
CA PHE A 187 -6.77 19.43 -9.59
C PHE A 187 -7.23 18.63 -8.38
N HIS A 188 -7.56 17.35 -8.52
CA HIS A 188 -8.12 16.55 -7.43
C HIS A 188 -7.30 15.30 -7.16
N LEU A 189 -7.06 15.05 -5.87
CA LEU A 189 -6.44 13.82 -5.41
C LEU A 189 -7.53 12.74 -5.24
N LEU A 190 -7.86 12.07 -6.34
CA LEU A 190 -8.96 11.10 -6.38
C LEU A 190 -8.62 9.78 -5.65
N VAL A 191 -7.34 9.40 -5.62
CA VAL A 191 -6.87 8.17 -5.00
C VAL A 191 -6.34 8.48 -3.60
N GLN A 192 -7.26 8.69 -2.66
CA GLN A 192 -6.98 8.95 -1.24
C GLN A 192 -7.69 7.96 -0.31
N CYS A 193 -6.99 7.59 0.75
CA CYS A 193 -7.55 6.98 1.94
C CYS A 193 -8.48 7.97 2.67
N GLY A 194 -9.60 7.47 3.17
CA GLY A 194 -10.49 8.23 4.05
C GLY A 194 -9.82 8.65 5.37
N THR A 195 -10.46 9.57 6.08
CA THR A 195 -9.97 10.09 7.36
C THR A 195 -9.69 8.98 8.38
N GLY A 196 -8.50 9.00 8.99
CA GLY A 196 -8.07 7.98 9.95
C GLY A 196 -7.51 6.70 9.32
N PHE A 197 -7.33 6.68 7.99
CA PHE A 197 -6.69 5.59 7.26
C PHE A 197 -5.37 6.05 6.65
N VAL A 198 -4.42 5.13 6.59
CA VAL A 198 -3.09 5.36 6.00
C VAL A 198 -2.80 4.31 4.94
N MET A 199 -1.95 4.67 4.00
CA MET A 199 -1.44 3.77 3.00
C MET A 199 -0.53 2.73 3.66
N THR A 200 -0.82 1.46 3.42
CA THR A 200 -0.06 0.31 3.94
C THR A 200 0.37 -0.64 2.83
N GLY A 201 -0.04 -0.36 1.60
CA GLY A 201 0.35 -1.11 0.42
C GLY A 201 0.09 -0.31 -0.84
N ILE A 202 0.78 -0.70 -1.90
CA ILE A 202 0.71 -0.12 -3.23
C ILE A 202 1.06 -1.21 -4.24
N SER A 203 0.36 -1.24 -5.37
CA SER A 203 0.57 -2.24 -6.41
C SER A 203 0.58 -1.60 -7.78
N LYS A 204 1.34 -2.20 -8.68
CA LYS A 204 1.34 -1.90 -10.11
C LYS A 204 0.94 -3.13 -10.92
N LYS A 205 0.36 -2.90 -12.10
CA LYS A 205 -0.11 -3.96 -12.99
C LYS A 205 0.29 -3.62 -14.42
N GLN A 206 0.70 -4.65 -15.17
CA GLN A 206 0.99 -4.50 -16.59
C GLN A 206 -0.28 -4.69 -17.43
N ASN A 207 -0.53 -3.76 -18.34
CA ASN A 207 -1.57 -3.88 -19.35
C ASN A 207 -1.23 -5.06 -20.29
N PRO A 208 -2.11 -6.06 -20.46
CA PRO A 208 -1.82 -7.23 -21.29
C PRO A 208 -1.70 -6.90 -22.79
N PHE A 209 -2.29 -5.79 -23.25
CA PHE A 209 -2.30 -5.39 -24.66
C PHE A 209 -1.18 -4.40 -24.98
N THR A 210 -1.09 -3.29 -24.24
CA THR A 210 -0.09 -2.23 -24.52
C THR A 210 1.27 -2.52 -23.90
N ARG A 211 1.33 -3.39 -22.88
CA ARG A 211 2.52 -3.71 -22.07
C ARG A 211 3.00 -2.60 -21.15
N ASP A 212 2.24 -1.50 -21.05
CA ASP A 212 2.52 -0.42 -20.11
C ASP A 212 2.20 -0.84 -18.68
N VAL A 213 2.84 -0.21 -17.70
CA VAL A 213 2.72 -0.56 -16.29
C VAL A 213 2.15 0.63 -15.54
N HIS A 214 1.00 0.44 -14.94
CA HIS A 214 0.28 1.49 -14.20
C HIS A 214 0.19 1.10 -12.73
N LEU A 215 0.10 2.09 -11.84
CA LEU A 215 -0.38 1.80 -10.49
C LEU A 215 -1.85 1.37 -10.56
N ASP A 216 -2.18 0.28 -9.89
CA ASP A 216 -3.49 -0.38 -9.97
C ASP A 216 -4.34 -0.01 -8.74
N TRP A 217 -3.70 -0.02 -7.56
CA TRP A 217 -4.37 0.31 -6.31
C TRP A 217 -3.41 0.70 -5.19
N ILE A 218 -3.96 1.37 -4.17
CA ILE A 218 -3.37 1.55 -2.84
C ILE A 218 -4.20 0.81 -1.78
N GLN A 219 -3.55 0.25 -0.76
CA GLN A 219 -4.22 -0.34 0.39
C GLN A 219 -4.29 0.68 1.52
N CYS A 220 -5.51 0.98 1.96
CA CYS A 220 -5.81 1.91 3.03
C CYS A 220 -6.26 1.14 4.27
N CYS A 221 -5.53 1.26 5.38
CA CYS A 221 -5.87 0.62 6.65
C CYS A 221 -6.05 1.66 7.74
N ARG A 222 -6.98 1.38 8.66
CA ARG A 222 -7.29 2.30 9.76
C ARG A 222 -6.13 2.34 10.75
N VAL A 223 -5.83 3.54 11.24
CA VAL A 223 -4.95 3.73 12.39
C VAL A 223 -5.79 3.85 13.65
N GLY A 224 -5.51 3.00 14.63
CA GLY A 224 -6.10 3.08 15.95
C GLY A 224 -5.09 3.54 17.00
N TYR A 225 -5.59 4.07 18.12
CA TYR A 225 -4.81 4.41 19.30
C TYR A 225 -5.38 3.67 20.51
N GLY A 226 -4.51 3.13 21.36
CA GLY A 226 -4.87 2.30 22.52
C GLY A 226 -4.98 0.81 22.18
N PRO A 227 -5.79 0.03 22.93
CA PRO A 227 -5.96 -1.39 22.69
C PRO A 227 -6.45 -1.68 21.27
N PRO A 228 -5.92 -2.71 20.59
CA PRO A 228 -6.41 -3.12 19.27
C PRO A 228 -7.91 -3.41 19.30
N ALA A 229 -8.65 -2.73 18.44
CA ALA A 229 -10.07 -2.93 18.22
C ALA A 229 -10.28 -3.19 16.73
N ALA A 230 -11.00 -4.28 16.41
CA ALA A 230 -11.37 -4.61 15.05
C ALA A 230 -12.61 -3.79 14.71
N GLN A 231 -12.42 -2.79 13.85
CA GLN A 231 -13.52 -2.06 13.24
C GLN A 231 -13.74 -2.60 11.83
N SER A 232 -14.96 -2.42 11.33
CA SER A 232 -15.25 -2.71 9.94
C SER A 232 -14.69 -1.60 9.04
N PRO A 233 -14.27 -1.92 7.80
CA PRO A 233 -13.92 -0.90 6.82
C PRO A 233 -15.07 0.10 6.62
N PRO A 234 -14.76 1.35 6.21
CA PRO A 234 -15.77 2.35 5.93
C PRO A 234 -16.59 1.91 4.71
N ILE A 235 -17.91 2.06 4.79
CA ILE A 235 -18.80 1.76 3.66
C ILE A 235 -18.91 3.03 2.81
N TYR A 236 -18.36 2.99 1.59
CA TYR A 236 -18.53 4.06 0.61
C TYR A 236 -19.88 3.88 -0.10
N ASN A 237 -20.93 4.50 0.44
CA ASN A 237 -22.17 4.66 -0.31
C ASN A 237 -21.96 5.79 -1.32
N GLY A 238 -21.88 5.43 -2.61
CA GLY A 238 -21.35 6.21 -3.73
C GLY A 238 -22.09 7.50 -4.13
N LEU A 239 -22.75 8.20 -3.22
CA LEU A 239 -23.51 9.43 -3.55
C LEU A 239 -22.86 10.74 -3.06
N ALA A 240 -21.82 10.72 -2.22
CA ALA A 240 -21.21 11.98 -1.75
C ALA A 240 -19.73 11.93 -1.30
N GLY A 241 -19.01 10.81 -1.46
CA GLY A 241 -17.58 10.74 -1.07
C GLY A 241 -17.28 10.89 0.43
N ILE A 242 -18.28 11.22 1.26
CA ILE A 242 -18.17 11.25 2.71
C ILE A 242 -18.30 9.79 3.19
N PRO A 243 -17.28 9.21 3.83
CA PRO A 243 -17.39 7.89 4.42
C PRO A 243 -18.48 7.95 5.51
N ALA A 244 -19.62 7.30 5.25
CA ALA A 244 -20.57 7.03 6.31
C ALA A 244 -19.95 5.93 7.17
N SER A 245 -19.40 6.29 8.34
CA SER A 245 -19.20 5.28 9.37
C SER A 245 -20.59 4.72 9.69
N SER A 246 -20.84 3.46 9.36
CA SER A 246 -22.09 2.82 9.71
C SER A 246 -22.26 2.94 11.22
N GLY A 247 -23.30 3.66 11.65
CA GLY A 247 -23.54 3.99 13.04
C GLY A 247 -23.47 2.76 13.95
N SER A 248 -22.83 2.95 15.10
CA SER A 248 -22.93 2.06 16.27
C SER A 248 -22.58 0.59 16.02
N ALA A 249 -21.53 0.30 15.25
CA ALA A 249 -20.87 -0.99 15.40
C ALA A 249 -20.13 -0.99 16.74
N VAL A 250 -20.68 -1.71 17.73
CA VAL A 250 -19.97 -1.99 18.99
C VAL A 250 -18.61 -2.59 18.60
N PRO A 251 -17.47 -1.96 18.94
CA PRO A 251 -16.17 -2.48 18.57
C PRO A 251 -16.05 -3.88 19.14
N VAL A 252 -15.88 -4.86 18.25
CA VAL A 252 -15.67 -6.24 18.69
C VAL A 252 -14.27 -6.27 19.30
N THR A 253 -14.21 -6.45 20.62
CA THR A 253 -12.94 -6.64 21.33
C THR A 253 -12.23 -7.81 20.68
N VAL A 254 -11.11 -7.53 20.04
CA VAL A 254 -10.38 -8.56 19.30
C VAL A 254 -9.81 -9.53 20.32
N PRO A 255 -10.05 -10.84 20.19
CA PRO A 255 -9.49 -11.83 21.11
C PRO A 255 -7.97 -11.61 21.25
N SER A 256 -7.42 -11.81 22.45
CA SER A 256 -5.98 -11.60 22.74
C SER A 256 -5.05 -12.40 21.82
N THR A 257 -5.56 -13.47 21.20
CA THR A 257 -4.87 -14.24 20.15
C THR A 257 -4.62 -13.44 18.87
N TYR A 258 -5.34 -12.35 18.62
CA TYR A 258 -5.09 -11.42 17.52
C TYR A 258 -4.01 -10.40 17.87
N ILE A 259 -3.90 -10.05 19.15
CA ILE A 259 -2.96 -9.06 19.70
C ILE A 259 -1.54 -9.65 19.79
N ARG A 260 -1.38 -10.96 19.97
CA ARG A 260 -0.07 -11.65 19.99
C ARG A 260 0.45 -12.12 18.63
N GLY A 261 -0.21 -11.76 17.55
CA GLY A 261 0.03 -12.32 16.23
C GLY A 261 -1.30 -12.83 15.70
N SER A 262 -1.96 -11.99 14.90
CA SER A 262 -3.09 -12.39 14.08
C SER A 262 -2.82 -13.76 13.44
N ARG A 263 -3.87 -14.53 13.14
CA ARG A 263 -3.91 -15.91 12.62
C ARG A 263 -2.96 -16.30 11.46
N TYR A 264 -1.99 -15.50 11.09
CA TYR A 264 -0.70 -15.98 10.59
C TYR A 264 0.07 -16.62 11.76
N ARG A 265 -0.39 -17.79 12.22
CA ARG A 265 0.59 -18.75 12.71
C ARG A 265 1.62 -18.82 11.58
N MET A 266 2.86 -18.45 11.86
CA MET A 266 3.95 -19.06 11.13
C MET A 266 3.60 -20.54 11.09
N LEU A 267 3.56 -21.13 9.91
CA LEU A 267 3.47 -22.58 9.76
C LEU A 267 4.75 -23.16 10.38
N GLU A 268 4.92 -23.01 11.68
CA GLU A 268 5.85 -23.74 12.49
C GLU A 268 5.25 -25.16 12.50
N ASP A 269 5.94 -26.02 11.74
CA ASP A 269 6.03 -27.46 11.96
C ASP A 269 4.87 -28.37 11.54
N GLU A 270 3.93 -27.94 10.68
CA GLU A 270 3.05 -28.92 10.01
C GLU A 270 3.61 -29.44 8.68
N SER A 271 4.61 -28.80 8.07
CA SER A 271 5.24 -29.33 6.85
C SER A 271 6.27 -30.44 7.09
N GLU A 272 6.68 -30.68 8.35
CA GLU A 272 7.66 -31.74 8.66
C GLU A 272 7.02 -33.11 8.89
N LYS A 273 5.67 -33.22 8.91
CA LYS A 273 4.98 -34.50 9.16
C LYS A 273 4.50 -35.27 7.92
N ASP A 274 4.44 -34.65 6.75
CA ASP A 274 3.87 -35.30 5.54
C ASP A 274 4.91 -35.81 4.53
N CYS A 275 6.18 -35.91 4.93
CA CYS A 275 7.23 -36.58 4.12
C CYS A 275 7.91 -37.74 4.85
N ILE A 276 7.23 -38.38 5.80
CA ILE A 276 7.69 -39.69 6.31
C ILE A 276 7.42 -40.72 5.22
N ALA A 277 8.43 -40.91 4.37
CA ALA A 277 8.51 -42.04 3.48
C ALA A 277 8.34 -43.32 4.30
N THR A 278 7.29 -44.09 3.99
CA THR A 278 7.14 -45.44 4.52
C THR A 278 8.32 -46.26 3.98
N PRO A 279 9.13 -46.90 4.85
CA PRO A 279 10.28 -47.68 4.39
C PRO A 279 9.76 -48.98 3.77
N GLY A 280 9.51 -48.99 2.47
CA GLY A 280 9.00 -50.17 1.81
C GLY A 280 8.55 -49.98 0.36
N ASN A 281 9.41 -49.42 -0.49
CA ASN A 281 9.57 -49.90 -1.87
C ASN A 281 10.60 -49.03 -2.61
N THR A 282 11.72 -49.66 -2.94
CA THR A 282 12.63 -49.20 -3.99
C THR A 282 11.87 -48.97 -5.30
N THR A 283 12.32 -47.96 -6.05
CA THR A 283 11.91 -47.56 -7.41
C THR A 283 10.69 -46.64 -7.54
N THR A 284 10.87 -45.34 -7.28
CA THR A 284 10.73 -44.24 -8.27
C THR A 284 10.86 -42.89 -7.55
N ARG A 285 11.71 -42.00 -8.07
CA ARG A 285 12.07 -40.72 -7.47
C ARG A 285 11.00 -39.68 -7.83
N SER A 286 9.91 -39.60 -7.06
CA SER A 286 8.90 -38.55 -7.24
C SER A 286 9.43 -37.22 -6.68
N HIS A 287 9.83 -36.34 -7.59
CA HIS A 287 10.11 -34.94 -7.32
C HIS A 287 8.77 -34.26 -6.96
N CYS A 288 8.69 -33.59 -5.81
CA CYS A 288 7.58 -32.69 -5.50
C CYS A 288 8.01 -31.27 -5.93
N PRO A 289 7.62 -30.77 -7.12
CA PRO A 289 7.83 -29.37 -7.43
C PRO A 289 6.79 -28.56 -6.65
N VAL A 290 7.17 -28.04 -5.49
CA VAL A 290 6.41 -26.97 -4.85
C VAL A 290 6.64 -25.72 -5.68
N THR A 291 5.67 -25.34 -6.52
CA THR A 291 5.71 -24.06 -7.23
C THR A 291 5.34 -22.95 -6.24
N ASN A 292 6.12 -21.87 -6.23
CA ASN A 292 6.03 -20.75 -5.28
C ASN A 292 4.70 -19.96 -5.31
N TRP A 293 3.71 -20.41 -6.09
CA TRP A 293 2.42 -19.74 -6.29
C TRP A 293 1.27 -20.36 -5.50
N ASP A 294 1.40 -21.61 -5.01
CA ASP A 294 0.32 -22.35 -4.33
C ASP A 294 0.18 -22.05 -2.83
N LEU A 295 1.01 -21.17 -2.26
CA LEU A 295 0.89 -20.71 -0.86
C LEU A 295 -0.07 -19.52 -0.69
N ARG A 296 -0.91 -19.22 -1.69
CA ARG A 296 -1.99 -18.24 -1.55
C ARG A 296 -3.09 -18.79 -0.63
N TYR A 297 -3.03 -18.36 0.64
CA TYR A 297 -4.12 -18.30 1.62
C TYR A 297 -5.14 -19.45 1.55
N LYS A 298 -4.74 -20.66 1.95
CA LYS A 298 -5.73 -21.65 2.40
C LYS A 298 -6.32 -21.16 3.73
N LYS A 299 -7.49 -20.52 3.65
CA LYS A 299 -8.35 -20.27 4.80
C LYS A 299 -8.84 -21.64 5.29
N HIS A 300 -8.21 -22.21 6.31
CA HIS A 300 -8.77 -23.41 6.93
C HIS A 300 -10.18 -23.09 7.47
N PRO A 301 -11.16 -24.00 7.29
CA PRO A 301 -12.48 -23.83 7.86
C PRO A 301 -12.36 -23.71 9.38
N ILE A 302 -13.13 -22.76 9.94
CA ILE A 302 -13.24 -22.58 11.39
C ILE A 302 -13.83 -23.88 11.96
N PRO A 303 -13.25 -24.47 13.02
CA PRO A 303 -13.89 -25.61 13.68
C PRO A 303 -15.28 -25.19 14.16
N ASN A 304 -16.31 -25.86 13.65
CA ASN A 304 -17.71 -25.70 14.08
C ASN A 304 -17.89 -26.28 15.49
N ASN A 305 -17.39 -25.59 16.50
CA ASN A 305 -17.65 -25.92 17.90
C ASN A 305 -18.43 -24.79 18.57
N PHE A 306 -19.61 -24.48 18.03
CA PHE A 306 -20.68 -23.81 18.78
C PHE A 306 -22.02 -24.38 18.32
N PRO A 307 -22.83 -24.99 19.20
CA PRO A 307 -24.21 -25.33 18.88
C PRO A 307 -25.00 -24.02 18.71
N LEU A 308 -25.32 -23.68 17.47
CA LEU A 308 -26.22 -22.58 17.14
C LEU A 308 -27.65 -22.94 17.57
N GLN A 309 -28.26 -22.07 18.39
CA GLN A 309 -29.70 -22.13 18.64
C GLN A 309 -30.46 -21.86 17.32
N PRO A 310 -31.47 -22.68 16.98
CA PRO A 310 -32.25 -22.47 15.78
C PRO A 310 -33.27 -21.34 16.00
N GLY A 311 -33.14 -20.25 15.24
CA GLY A 311 -34.23 -19.28 15.13
C GLY A 311 -33.77 -17.85 14.91
N GLN A 312 -33.31 -17.53 13.71
CA GLN A 312 -33.59 -16.24 13.06
C GLN A 312 -33.07 -16.32 11.61
N GLY A 313 -34.00 -16.45 10.67
CA GLY A 313 -33.70 -16.41 9.25
C GLY A 313 -33.36 -14.99 8.81
N GLN A 314 -32.24 -14.83 8.11
CA GLN A 314 -31.97 -13.68 7.25
C GLN A 314 -31.94 -14.12 5.78
N PRO A 315 -32.40 -13.27 4.86
CA PRO A 315 -32.53 -13.62 3.45
C PRO A 315 -31.17 -13.65 2.74
N LEU A 316 -31.02 -14.68 1.91
CA LEU A 316 -29.90 -14.90 0.99
C LEU A 316 -29.91 -13.85 -0.12
N LEU A 317 -28.85 -13.05 -0.23
CA LEU A 317 -28.52 -12.27 -1.41
C LEU A 317 -27.31 -12.91 -2.09
N GLY A 318 -27.52 -13.28 -3.36
CA GLY A 318 -26.70 -14.20 -4.14
C GLY A 318 -25.30 -13.67 -4.46
N GLY A 319 -24.33 -14.57 -4.37
CA GLY A 319 -23.00 -14.39 -4.91
C GLY A 319 -22.99 -14.66 -6.42
N PHE A 320 -22.41 -13.73 -7.18
CA PHE A 320 -22.08 -13.94 -8.59
C PHE A 320 -20.72 -14.66 -8.70
N HIS A 321 -20.71 -15.74 -9.48
CA HIS A 321 -19.54 -16.54 -9.79
C HIS A 321 -19.08 -16.18 -11.22
N PRO A 322 -17.80 -15.84 -11.46
CA PRO A 322 -17.33 -15.48 -12.80
C PRO A 322 -16.96 -16.74 -13.57
N ARG A 323 -17.95 -17.40 -14.19
CA ARG A 323 -17.70 -18.49 -15.16
C ARG A 323 -18.70 -18.60 -16.33
N ASP A 324 -19.51 -17.57 -16.59
CA ASP A 324 -20.45 -17.59 -17.72
C ASP A 324 -20.14 -16.47 -18.72
N PHE A 325 -19.17 -16.72 -19.61
CA PHE A 325 -19.12 -16.07 -20.91
C PHE A 325 -18.73 -17.10 -21.96
N ALA A 326 -19.73 -17.69 -22.60
CA ALA A 326 -19.58 -18.33 -23.90
C ALA A 326 -20.89 -18.21 -24.68
N SER A 327 -20.76 -17.68 -25.90
CA SER A 327 -21.69 -17.77 -27.02
C SER A 327 -23.03 -17.03 -26.88
N PHE A 328 -23.24 -16.01 -27.71
CA PHE A 328 -24.23 -16.10 -28.80
C PHE A 328 -24.03 -14.95 -29.79
N GLY A 329 -23.76 -15.31 -31.05
CA GLY A 329 -23.79 -14.40 -32.17
C GLY A 329 -25.23 -14.12 -32.63
N GLY A 330 -25.45 -12.89 -33.10
CA GLY A 330 -26.68 -12.48 -33.76
C GLY A 330 -26.44 -11.20 -34.56
N LYS A 331 -26.48 -11.32 -35.90
CA LYS A 331 -26.52 -10.18 -36.83
C LYS A 331 -27.84 -9.42 -36.68
N PRO A 332 -27.89 -8.09 -36.83
CA PRO A 332 -29.10 -7.42 -37.24
C PRO A 332 -29.13 -7.22 -38.75
N ALA A 333 -30.28 -7.56 -39.34
CA ALA A 333 -30.67 -7.17 -40.69
C ALA A 333 -31.14 -5.70 -40.67
N PHE A 334 -30.72 -4.95 -41.69
CA PHE A 334 -31.26 -3.62 -42.00
C PHE A 334 -32.61 -3.76 -42.70
N ASN A 335 -33.54 -2.90 -42.32
CA ASN A 335 -34.57 -2.33 -43.19
C ASN A 335 -34.64 -0.83 -42.91
#